data_AF-A0A915V268-F1
#
_entry.id   AF-A0A915V268-F1
#
_cell.length_a   1.000
_cell.length_b   1.000
_cell.length_c   1.000
_cell.angle_alpha   90.00
_cell.angle_beta   90.00
_cell.angle_gamma   90.00
#
_symmetry.space_group_name_H-M   'P 1'
#
loop_
_entity.id
_entity.type
_entity.pdbx_description
1 polymer ?
#
loop_
_entity_poly.entity_id
_entity_poly.type
_entity_poly.pdbx_seq_one_letter_code
_entity_poly.pdbx_strand_id
1 'polypeptide(L)'
;MILQNAAVRSRAGAGQLRMSPRPSLDAGLQILIRWAILTVASFVAYLVLPGIRVEGNAIFAILFVALLLGFINAIISPLLAQISFGSLVRTSAVLLFVANALILWLVIEFARVVFRVGISIDGFLWAFLGAIIISVVSEVLTKFLPPDRVVQAMLTRDPDAPPLTPGRVAKRLLAVLAMVLSLVLCVAGLAGIINLWVIRGPAIEGVVTGLERIEPVLETADNALVRANASLRRTRGYVERVETTVVQLGESAANNRIILRVISNTVGTQLVQSVIEVATTVSQIGEAVRATNNALETINALPFASAPTLPEEVSAVVDRVADLRSEAEALHDRVRTFQAEVVGGAVSEVTSRTQRLDRALAEIEAVTTRYNERVVQARQAVAIAKVQAPTWITLGVIGASLALGWLTFAQAIVFLYAWSLAGFRPLFRGAPVGYSPDGR
;
A
#
# COMPACT_ATOMS: atom_id res chain seq x y z
N MET A 1 25.49 -5.98 -98.67
CA MET A 1 24.52 -7.09 -98.58
C MET A 1 24.37 -7.45 -97.10
N ILE A 2 23.95 -6.59 -96.16
CA ILE A 2 22.77 -5.71 -96.09
C ILE A 2 21.50 -6.52 -96.39
N LEU A 3 20.67 -6.69 -95.35
CA LEU A 3 19.34 -7.32 -95.27
C LEU A 3 19.26 -8.81 -94.92
N GLN A 4 19.60 -9.16 -93.67
CA GLN A 4 18.87 -10.24 -92.97
C GLN A 4 18.73 -10.04 -91.44
N ASN A 5 18.80 -8.79 -90.96
CA ASN A 5 18.73 -8.47 -89.53
C ASN A 5 17.57 -7.53 -89.16
N ALA A 6 16.51 -7.50 -89.96
CA ALA A 6 15.40 -6.55 -89.81
C ALA A 6 14.09 -7.16 -89.24
N ALA A 7 14.01 -8.47 -89.00
CA ALA A 7 12.75 -9.10 -88.56
C ALA A 7 12.69 -9.46 -87.06
N VAL A 8 13.76 -9.24 -86.28
CA VAL A 8 13.79 -9.57 -84.83
C VAL A 8 13.73 -8.32 -83.93
N ARG A 9 13.79 -7.10 -84.48
CA ARG A 9 13.74 -5.84 -83.71
C ARG A 9 12.35 -5.23 -83.51
N SER A 10 11.28 -5.84 -84.04
CA SER A 10 9.91 -5.29 -83.98
C SER A 10 9.02 -5.91 -82.87
N ARG A 11 9.60 -6.57 -81.86
CA ARG A 11 8.91 -6.91 -80.59
C ARG A 11 9.63 -6.37 -79.36
N ALA A 12 10.43 -5.31 -79.53
CA ALA A 12 11.17 -4.63 -78.46
C ALA A 12 10.53 -3.27 -78.12
N GLY A 13 9.20 -3.20 -78.03
CA GLY A 13 8.51 -1.93 -77.82
C GLY A 13 7.00 -2.05 -77.66
N ALA A 14 6.52 -2.86 -76.73
CA ALA A 14 5.15 -2.75 -76.24
C ALA A 14 5.02 -3.40 -74.85
N GLY A 15 4.95 -2.56 -73.81
CA GLY A 15 4.23 -2.92 -72.59
C GLY A 15 4.99 -3.60 -71.46
N GLN A 16 6.29 -3.36 -71.27
CA GLN A 16 6.80 -3.37 -69.89
C GLN A 16 6.33 -2.07 -69.25
N LEU A 17 5.09 -2.09 -68.74
CA LEU A 17 4.67 -1.16 -67.72
C LEU A 17 5.64 -1.36 -66.56
N ARG A 18 6.68 -0.53 -66.49
CA ARG A 18 7.32 -0.20 -65.23
C ARG A 18 6.18 0.23 -64.32
N MET A 19 5.68 -0.67 -63.49
CA MET A 19 4.87 -0.26 -62.36
C MET A 19 5.73 0.76 -61.63
N SER A 20 5.30 2.00 -61.66
CA SER A 20 5.76 3.02 -60.74
C SER A 20 5.75 2.40 -59.35
N PRO A 21 6.84 2.50 -58.56
CA PRO A 21 6.78 2.14 -57.16
C PRO A 21 5.60 2.91 -56.57
N ARG A 22 4.53 2.23 -56.13
CA ARG A 22 3.37 2.91 -55.53
C ARG A 22 3.87 3.58 -54.25
N PRO A 23 4.05 4.92 -54.21
CA PRO A 23 4.59 5.58 -53.03
C PRO A 23 3.40 6.13 -52.26
N SER A 24 3.06 5.57 -51.09
CA SER A 24 2.40 6.31 -49.98
C SER A 24 1.79 5.42 -48.89
N LEU A 25 1.21 4.26 -49.22
CA LEU A 25 0.46 3.45 -48.24
C LEU A 25 1.36 2.55 -47.38
N ASP A 26 2.45 2.10 -47.96
CA ASP A 26 3.50 1.31 -47.32
C ASP A 26 4.28 2.11 -46.26
N ALA A 27 4.66 3.33 -46.60
CA ALA A 27 5.40 4.22 -45.71
C ALA A 27 4.59 4.60 -44.45
N GLY A 28 3.31 4.94 -44.62
CA GLY A 28 2.44 5.32 -43.50
C GLY A 28 2.22 4.18 -42.50
N LEU A 29 2.00 2.96 -42.99
CA LEU A 29 1.80 1.78 -42.15
C LEU A 29 3.10 1.38 -41.42
N GLN A 30 4.26 1.52 -42.06
CA GLN A 30 5.55 1.29 -41.40
C GLN A 30 5.80 2.25 -40.24
N ILE A 31 5.44 3.53 -40.41
CA ILE A 31 5.55 4.54 -39.35
C ILE A 31 4.63 4.18 -38.17
N LEU A 32 3.39 3.77 -38.45
CA LEU A 32 2.44 3.36 -37.42
C LEU A 32 2.94 2.17 -36.60
N ILE A 33 3.53 1.16 -37.25
CA ILE A 33 4.09 -0.02 -36.59
C ILE A 33 5.29 0.37 -35.71
N ARG A 34 6.20 1.21 -36.23
CA ARG A 34 7.37 1.69 -35.46
C ARG A 34 6.94 2.50 -34.24
N TRP A 35 5.91 3.33 -34.39
CA TRP A 35 5.33 4.06 -33.29
C TRP A 35 4.69 3.14 -32.25
N ALA A 36 3.91 2.14 -32.68
CA ALA A 36 3.33 1.16 -31.76
C ALA A 36 4.40 0.39 -30.96
N ILE A 37 5.51 0.02 -31.60
CA ILE A 37 6.66 -0.61 -30.94
C ILE A 37 7.23 0.31 -29.85
N LEU A 38 7.41 1.60 -30.16
CA LEU A 38 7.94 2.58 -29.23
C LEU A 38 6.98 2.86 -28.07
N THR A 39 5.67 2.85 -28.32
CA THR A 39 4.63 2.94 -27.28
C THR A 39 4.72 1.79 -26.31
N VAL A 40 4.80 0.56 -26.81
CA VAL A 40 4.96 -0.61 -25.95
C VAL A 40 6.28 -0.54 -25.17
N ALA A 41 7.38 -0.20 -25.83
CA ALA A 41 8.68 -0.09 -25.17
C ALA A 41 8.68 0.97 -24.06
N SER A 42 8.04 2.11 -24.29
CA SER A 42 7.88 3.19 -23.30
C SER A 42 6.97 2.78 -22.14
N PHE A 43 5.88 2.06 -22.44
CA PHE A 43 4.99 1.51 -21.43
C PHE A 43 5.72 0.51 -20.52
N VAL A 44 6.55 -0.35 -21.10
CA VAL A 44 7.40 -1.27 -20.35
C VAL A 44 8.38 -0.51 -19.45
N ALA A 45 9.06 0.52 -19.97
CA ALA A 45 9.97 1.33 -19.16
C ALA A 45 9.27 2.02 -17.97
N TYR A 46 8.05 2.53 -18.17
CA TYR A 46 7.22 3.07 -17.08
C TYR A 46 6.94 2.03 -15.99
N LEU A 47 6.58 0.80 -16.37
CA LEU A 47 6.28 -0.26 -15.40
C LEU A 47 7.51 -0.70 -14.61
N VAL A 48 8.69 -0.70 -15.24
CA VAL A 48 9.95 -1.15 -14.62
C VAL A 48 10.57 -0.13 -13.69
N LEU A 49 10.49 1.14 -14.05
CA LEU A 49 11.27 2.18 -13.41
C LEU A 49 10.41 2.96 -12.41
N PRO A 50 10.65 2.82 -11.09
CA PRO A 50 9.93 3.59 -10.08
C PRO A 50 10.18 5.10 -10.17
N GLY A 51 11.26 5.51 -10.87
CA GLY A 51 11.54 6.90 -11.16
C GLY A 51 10.72 7.51 -12.31
N ILE A 52 9.86 6.76 -13.01
CA ILE A 52 8.89 7.32 -13.97
C ILE A 52 7.52 7.33 -13.29
N ARG A 53 7.03 8.50 -12.91
CA ARG A 53 5.76 8.66 -12.22
C ARG A 53 4.72 9.19 -13.18
N VAL A 54 3.50 8.69 -13.06
CA VAL A 54 2.37 9.16 -13.84
C VAL A 54 1.21 9.50 -12.90
N GLU A 55 0.73 10.73 -13.01
CA GLU A 55 -0.42 11.27 -12.29
C GLU A 55 -1.60 11.37 -13.27
N GLY A 56 -2.73 10.73 -12.92
CA GLY A 56 -3.93 10.72 -13.77
C GLY A 56 -3.94 9.62 -14.82
N ASN A 57 -4.19 9.96 -16.09
CA ASN A 57 -4.39 8.98 -17.16
C ASN A 57 -3.05 8.45 -17.72
N ALA A 58 -2.61 7.32 -17.18
CA ALA A 58 -1.37 6.66 -17.59
C ALA A 58 -1.32 6.28 -19.08
N ILE A 59 -2.45 5.84 -19.64
CA ILE A 59 -2.52 5.43 -21.04
C ILE A 59 -2.25 6.63 -21.95
N PHE A 60 -2.92 7.76 -21.70
CA PHE A 60 -2.72 8.97 -22.49
C PHE A 60 -1.29 9.49 -22.40
N ALA A 61 -0.72 9.55 -21.19
CA ALA A 61 0.63 10.05 -20.97
C ALA A 61 1.67 9.23 -21.74
N ILE A 62 1.57 7.91 -21.68
CA ILE A 62 2.52 7.00 -22.34
C ILE A 62 2.37 7.04 -23.86
N LEU A 63 1.12 7.09 -24.36
CA LEU A 63 0.83 7.23 -25.78
C LEU A 63 1.42 8.54 -26.35
N PHE A 64 1.27 9.62 -25.59
CA PHE A 64 1.76 10.94 -25.97
C PHE A 64 3.30 11.02 -25.97
N VAL A 65 3.95 10.48 -24.93
CA VAL A 65 5.41 10.40 -24.86
C VAL A 65 5.97 9.55 -26.00
N ALA A 66 5.35 8.41 -26.30
CA ALA A 66 5.78 7.56 -27.41
C ALA A 66 5.62 8.24 -28.78
N LEU A 67 4.58 9.06 -28.94
CA LEU A 67 4.38 9.89 -30.13
C LEU A 67 5.50 10.93 -30.28
N LEU A 68 5.79 11.67 -29.21
CA LEU A 68 6.88 12.65 -29.21
C LEU A 68 8.23 11.98 -29.44
N LEU A 69 8.51 10.85 -28.79
CA LEU A 69 9.73 10.07 -29.01
C LEU A 69 9.84 9.61 -30.47
N GLY A 70 8.75 9.14 -31.07
CA GLY A 70 8.73 8.70 -32.47
C GLY A 70 9.03 9.85 -33.43
N PHE A 71 8.42 11.01 -33.19
CA PHE A 71 8.65 12.23 -33.96
C PHE A 71 10.08 12.75 -33.82
N ILE A 72 10.55 12.89 -32.58
CA ILE A 72 11.89 13.38 -32.28
C ILE A 72 12.94 12.44 -32.84
N ASN A 73 12.76 11.13 -32.69
CA ASN A 73 13.71 10.16 -33.20
C ASN A 73 13.78 10.17 -34.74
N ALA A 74 12.67 10.45 -35.44
CA ALA A 74 12.67 10.59 -36.90
C ALA A 74 13.51 11.79 -37.39
N ILE A 75 13.60 12.86 -36.58
CA ILE A 75 14.39 14.07 -36.90
C ILE A 75 15.84 13.93 -36.41
N ILE A 76 16.05 13.38 -35.21
CA ILE A 76 17.35 13.33 -34.56
C ILE A 76 18.22 12.18 -35.07
N SER A 77 17.66 11.00 -35.35
CA SER A 77 18.43 9.86 -35.87
C SER A 77 19.31 10.20 -37.09
N PRO A 78 18.83 10.90 -38.15
CA PRO A 78 19.68 11.26 -39.29
C PRO A 78 20.81 12.23 -38.92
N LEU A 79 20.59 13.12 -37.96
CA LEU A 79 21.61 14.06 -37.46
C LEU A 79 22.68 13.34 -36.63
N LEU A 80 22.27 12.41 -35.75
CA LEU A 80 23.19 11.60 -34.96
C LEU A 80 24.03 10.67 -35.83
N ALA A 81 23.48 10.17 -36.94
CA ALA A 81 24.21 9.35 -37.89
C ALA A 81 25.37 10.11 -38.57
N GLN A 82 25.17 11.40 -38.90
CA GLN A 82 26.23 12.26 -39.45
C GLN A 82 27.35 12.51 -38.45
N ILE A 83 27.01 12.74 -37.18
CA ILE A 83 27.98 12.96 -36.10
C ILE A 83 28.76 11.66 -35.81
N SER A 84 28.09 10.52 -35.83
CA SER A 84 28.69 9.22 -35.49
C SER A 84 29.71 8.75 -36.54
N PHE A 85 29.52 9.09 -37.81
CA PHE A 85 30.42 8.74 -38.91
C PHE A 85 31.83 9.32 -38.76
N GLY A 86 31.99 10.43 -38.04
CA GLY A 86 33.28 11.07 -37.79
C GLY A 86 34.08 10.53 -36.58
N SER A 87 33.51 9.64 -35.76
CA SER A 87 34.13 9.21 -34.50
C SER A 87 34.57 7.74 -34.54
N LEU A 88 35.82 7.47 -34.14
CA LEU A 88 36.38 6.10 -34.09
C LEU A 88 35.59 5.21 -33.10
N VAL A 89 34.70 4.37 -33.66
CA VAL A 89 34.19 3.01 -33.33
C VAL A 89 33.97 2.56 -31.86
N ARG A 90 34.62 3.11 -30.82
CA ARG A 90 34.44 2.65 -29.42
C ARG A 90 33.73 3.66 -28.53
N THR A 91 33.94 4.97 -28.71
CA THR A 91 33.34 6.02 -27.85
C THR A 91 31.93 6.41 -28.27
N SER A 92 31.55 6.16 -29.53
CA SER A 92 30.26 6.52 -30.10
C SER A 92 29.09 5.75 -29.49
N ALA A 93 29.27 4.48 -29.16
CA ALA A 93 28.20 3.64 -28.62
C ALA A 93 27.65 4.19 -27.28
N VAL A 94 28.54 4.59 -26.38
CA VAL A 94 28.14 5.19 -25.08
C VAL A 94 27.48 6.55 -25.30
N LEU A 95 28.03 7.37 -26.22
CA LEU A 95 27.46 8.68 -26.56
C LEU A 95 26.04 8.56 -27.13
N LEU A 96 25.78 7.56 -27.96
CA LEU A 96 24.45 7.24 -28.51
C LEU A 96 23.45 6.85 -27.41
N PHE A 97 23.86 6.03 -26.43
CA PHE A 97 23.02 5.69 -25.27
C PHE A 97 22.71 6.92 -24.40
N VAL A 98 23.72 7.75 -24.12
CA VAL A 98 23.56 9.00 -23.37
C VAL A 98 22.66 9.98 -24.12
N ALA A 99 22.78 10.08 -25.44
CA ALA A 99 21.91 10.92 -26.26
C ALA A 99 20.45 10.43 -26.24
N ASN A 100 20.22 9.12 -26.37
CA ASN A 100 18.87 8.54 -26.27
C ASN A 100 18.24 8.77 -24.88
N ALA A 101 19.05 8.68 -23.82
CA ALA A 101 18.64 9.02 -22.45
C ALA A 101 18.27 10.50 -22.31
N LEU A 102 19.10 11.40 -22.86
CA LEU A 102 18.84 12.83 -22.85
C LEU A 102 17.56 13.16 -23.60
N ILE A 103 17.33 12.53 -24.75
CA ILE A 103 16.10 12.70 -25.53
C ILE A 103 14.90 12.25 -24.70
N LEU A 104 14.93 11.06 -24.10
CA LEU A 104 13.84 10.57 -23.25
C LEU A 104 13.53 11.53 -22.10
N TRP A 105 14.57 11.98 -21.39
CA TRP A 105 14.45 12.93 -20.31
C TRP A 105 13.78 14.24 -20.78
N LEU A 106 14.28 14.81 -21.88
CA LEU A 106 13.75 16.04 -22.47
C LEU A 106 12.30 15.87 -22.94
N VAL A 107 11.94 14.72 -23.54
CA VAL A 107 10.56 14.46 -23.98
C VAL A 107 9.62 14.44 -22.80
N ILE A 108 9.97 13.71 -21.72
CA ILE A 108 9.11 13.58 -20.55
C ILE A 108 8.95 14.94 -19.85
N GLU A 109 10.05 15.66 -19.64
CA GLU A 109 10.00 17.00 -19.04
C GLU A 109 9.25 18.01 -19.91
N PHE A 110 9.43 17.97 -21.23
CA PHE A 110 8.72 18.83 -22.16
C PHE A 110 7.21 18.53 -22.17
N ALA A 111 6.82 17.25 -22.18
CA ALA A 111 5.41 16.84 -22.06
C ALA A 111 4.80 17.32 -20.74
N ARG A 112 5.56 17.26 -19.64
CA ARG A 112 5.15 17.74 -18.32
C ARG A 112 4.95 19.25 -18.28
N VAL A 113 5.94 20.01 -18.73
CA VAL A 113 5.96 21.48 -18.58
C VAL A 113 5.05 22.16 -19.59
N VAL A 114 5.09 21.76 -20.86
CA VAL A 114 4.39 22.45 -21.95
C VAL A 114 2.98 21.95 -22.12
N PHE A 115 2.78 20.63 -22.10
CA PHE A 115 1.47 20.01 -22.34
C PHE A 115 0.73 19.66 -21.05
N ARG A 116 1.34 19.91 -19.87
CA ARG A 116 0.78 19.58 -18.54
C ARG A 116 0.33 18.12 -18.45
N VAL A 117 1.03 17.23 -19.15
CA VAL A 117 0.82 15.80 -19.03
C VAL A 117 1.35 15.40 -17.66
N GLY A 118 0.53 14.69 -16.87
CA GLY A 118 0.92 14.19 -15.55
C GLY A 118 1.94 13.05 -15.66
N ILE A 119 3.12 13.30 -16.23
CA ILE A 119 4.24 12.36 -16.29
C ILE A 119 5.49 13.08 -15.83
N SER A 120 6.27 12.45 -14.97
CA SER A 120 7.53 12.99 -14.47
C SER A 120 8.59 11.91 -14.39
N ILE A 121 9.85 12.34 -14.41
CA ILE A 121 10.99 11.45 -14.30
C ILE A 121 11.95 11.96 -13.23
N ASP A 122 12.35 11.10 -12.30
CA ASP A 122 13.11 11.45 -11.08
C ASP A 122 14.62 11.72 -11.37
N GLY A 123 14.93 12.42 -12.46
CA GLY A 123 16.29 12.82 -12.85
C GLY A 123 16.89 11.99 -13.98
N PHE A 124 18.12 12.36 -14.37
CA PHE A 124 18.78 11.81 -15.55
C PHE A 124 19.10 10.31 -15.46
N LEU A 125 19.46 9.80 -14.28
CA LEU A 125 19.81 8.39 -14.13
C LEU A 125 18.63 7.46 -14.46
N TRP A 126 17.41 7.85 -14.07
CA TRP A 126 16.20 7.12 -14.41
C TRP A 126 15.88 7.21 -15.90
N ALA A 127 16.14 8.36 -16.53
CA ALA A 127 16.02 8.49 -17.98
C ALA A 127 17.04 7.63 -18.73
N PHE A 128 18.25 7.49 -18.19
CA PHE A 128 19.29 6.63 -18.74
C PHE A 128 18.90 5.15 -18.70
N LEU A 129 18.43 4.68 -17.55
CA LEU A 129 17.88 3.32 -17.43
C LEU A 129 16.64 3.13 -18.33
N GLY A 130 15.78 4.15 -18.43
CA GLY A 130 14.60 4.15 -19.28
C GLY A 130 14.95 3.98 -20.75
N ALA A 131 15.92 4.74 -21.24
CA ALA A 131 16.37 4.64 -22.62
C ALA A 131 17.00 3.29 -22.94
N ILE A 132 17.75 2.69 -22.00
CA ILE A 132 18.27 1.32 -22.16
C ILE A 132 17.12 0.33 -22.33
N ILE A 133 16.12 0.37 -21.44
CA ILE A 133 14.95 -0.53 -21.50
C ILE A 133 14.20 -0.33 -22.81
N ILE A 134 13.91 0.92 -23.19
CA ILE A 134 13.19 1.24 -24.42
C ILE A 134 13.96 0.73 -25.64
N SER A 135 15.28 0.93 -25.71
CA SER A 135 16.11 0.45 -26.81
C SER A 135 16.08 -1.07 -26.92
N VAL A 136 16.28 -1.78 -25.80
CA VAL A 136 16.29 -3.25 -25.78
C VAL A 136 14.91 -3.80 -26.18
N VAL A 137 13.83 -3.30 -25.58
CA VAL A 137 12.47 -3.75 -25.87
C VAL A 137 12.10 -3.44 -27.32
N SER A 138 12.41 -2.24 -27.80
CA SER A 138 12.16 -1.83 -29.19
C SER A 138 12.91 -2.68 -30.20
N GLU A 139 14.18 -3.01 -29.94
CA GLU A 139 14.99 -3.86 -30.82
C GLU A 139 14.44 -5.29 -30.87
N VAL A 140 14.08 -5.84 -29.70
CA VAL A 140 13.42 -7.14 -29.59
C VAL A 140 12.10 -7.16 -30.37
N LEU A 141 11.26 -6.14 -30.18
CA LEU A 141 9.98 -6.02 -30.89
C LEU A 141 10.18 -5.85 -32.40
N THR A 142 11.16 -5.05 -32.84
CA THR A 142 11.44 -4.81 -34.26
C THR A 142 11.98 -6.08 -34.94
N LYS A 143 12.79 -6.87 -34.24
CA LYS A 143 13.28 -8.16 -34.74
C LYS A 143 12.15 -9.16 -34.96
N PHE A 144 11.13 -9.13 -34.09
CA PHE A 144 9.98 -10.04 -34.17
C PHE A 144 8.84 -9.52 -35.03
N LEU A 145 8.73 -8.20 -35.17
CA LEU A 145 7.74 -7.53 -35.98
C LEU A 145 8.41 -6.56 -36.96
N PRO A 146 9.16 -7.08 -37.97
CA PRO A 146 9.83 -6.21 -38.93
C PRO A 146 8.77 -5.40 -39.69
N PRO A 147 8.78 -4.06 -39.59
CA PRO A 147 7.73 -3.23 -40.18
C PRO A 147 7.52 -3.55 -41.66
N ASP A 148 8.63 -3.73 -42.39
CA ASP A 148 8.63 -3.96 -43.83
C ASP A 148 7.96 -5.29 -44.20
N ARG A 149 8.15 -6.35 -43.40
CA ARG A 149 7.54 -7.66 -43.65
C ARG A 149 6.06 -7.68 -43.35
N VAL A 150 5.63 -6.96 -42.31
CA VAL A 150 4.21 -6.84 -41.96
C VAL A 150 3.47 -6.07 -43.05
N VAL A 151 4.04 -4.95 -43.50
CA VAL A 151 3.48 -4.13 -44.58
C VAL A 151 3.46 -4.90 -45.89
N GLN A 152 4.54 -5.61 -46.25
CA GLN A 152 4.56 -6.47 -47.43
C GLN A 152 3.48 -7.56 -47.34
N ALA A 153 3.37 -8.27 -46.22
CA ALA A 153 2.34 -9.29 -46.04
C ALA A 153 0.89 -8.75 -46.13
N MET A 154 0.67 -7.46 -45.84
CA MET A 154 -0.63 -6.80 -45.98
C MET A 154 -0.88 -6.26 -47.41
N LEU A 155 0.17 -5.80 -48.11
CA LEU A 155 0.04 -5.16 -49.42
C LEU A 155 0.25 -6.10 -50.61
N THR A 156 1.14 -7.08 -50.51
CA THR A 156 1.36 -8.09 -51.55
C THR A 156 0.32 -9.21 -51.38
N ARG A 157 -0.87 -8.99 -51.92
CA ARG A 157 -1.73 -10.07 -52.41
C ARG A 157 -1.09 -10.57 -53.71
N ASP A 158 -0.06 -11.39 -53.57
CA ASP A 158 0.61 -12.09 -54.67
C ASP A 158 -0.41 -13.02 -55.36
N PRO A 159 -0.67 -12.88 -56.69
CA PRO A 159 -1.63 -13.70 -57.41
C PRO A 159 -1.23 -15.19 -57.51
N ASP A 160 0.06 -15.53 -57.33
CA ASP A 160 0.58 -16.91 -57.40
C ASP A 160 1.00 -17.49 -56.03
N ALA A 161 0.92 -16.70 -54.95
CA ALA A 161 1.07 -17.23 -53.60
C ALA A 161 -0.19 -18.03 -53.21
N PRO A 162 -0.07 -19.21 -52.57
CA PRO A 162 -1.23 -19.93 -52.07
C PRO A 162 -2.04 -18.99 -51.17
N PRO A 163 -3.37 -18.87 -51.37
CA PRO A 163 -4.16 -17.81 -50.76
C PRO A 163 -3.90 -17.78 -49.26
N LEU A 164 -3.43 -16.63 -48.78
CA LEU A 164 -3.44 -16.31 -47.37
C LEU A 164 -4.92 -16.29 -46.98
N THR A 165 -5.45 -17.44 -46.56
CA THR A 165 -6.76 -17.51 -45.92
C THR A 165 -6.77 -16.42 -44.85
N PRO A 166 -7.75 -15.51 -44.80
CA PRO A 166 -7.76 -14.39 -43.86
C PRO A 166 -7.47 -14.83 -42.40
N GLY A 167 -7.83 -16.08 -42.06
CA GLY A 167 -7.46 -16.73 -40.80
C GLY A 167 -5.96 -16.90 -40.51
N ARG A 168 -5.08 -17.08 -41.50
CA ARG A 168 -3.60 -17.21 -41.28
C ARG A 168 -2.96 -15.89 -40.92
N VAL A 169 -3.34 -14.80 -41.59
CA VAL A 169 -2.83 -13.45 -41.28
C VAL A 169 -3.38 -13.01 -39.92
N ALA A 170 -4.67 -13.20 -39.67
CA ALA A 170 -5.29 -12.94 -38.37
C ALA A 170 -4.62 -13.74 -37.24
N LYS A 171 -4.34 -15.04 -37.44
CA LYS A 171 -3.65 -15.89 -36.46
C LYS A 171 -2.23 -15.42 -36.16
N ARG A 172 -1.49 -14.93 -37.15
CA ARG A 172 -0.14 -14.36 -36.96
C ARG A 172 -0.19 -13.03 -36.21
N LEU A 173 -1.11 -12.12 -36.58
CA LEU A 173 -1.29 -10.86 -35.88
C LEU A 173 -1.72 -11.06 -34.42
N LEU A 174 -2.63 -12.00 -34.18
CA LEU A 174 -3.09 -12.35 -32.84
C LEU A 174 -1.96 -12.99 -32.01
N ALA A 175 -1.14 -13.87 -32.62
CA ALA A 175 0.02 -14.45 -31.95
C ALA A 175 1.06 -13.40 -31.57
N VAL A 176 1.36 -12.44 -32.46
CA VAL A 176 2.27 -11.32 -32.17
C VAL A 176 1.71 -10.45 -31.05
N LEU A 177 0.43 -10.09 -31.13
CA LEU A 177 -0.20 -9.24 -30.12
C LEU A 177 -0.21 -9.91 -28.74
N ALA A 178 -0.51 -11.21 -28.70
CA ALA A 178 -0.42 -12.01 -27.47
C ALA A 178 1.02 -12.08 -26.93
N MET A 179 2.01 -12.23 -27.82
CA MET A 179 3.43 -12.27 -27.46
C MET A 179 3.93 -10.93 -26.89
N VAL A 180 3.49 -9.82 -27.47
CA VAL A 180 3.78 -8.46 -26.97
C VAL A 180 3.12 -8.22 -25.62
N LEU A 181 1.83 -8.51 -25.50
CA LEU A 181 1.10 -8.38 -24.24
C LEU A 181 1.74 -9.22 -23.13
N SER A 182 2.14 -10.44 -23.47
CA SER A 182 2.82 -11.35 -22.55
C SER A 182 4.19 -10.82 -22.11
N LEU A 183 4.99 -10.25 -23.03
CA LEU A 183 6.26 -9.63 -22.70
C LEU A 183 6.07 -8.43 -21.75
N VAL A 184 5.08 -7.59 -22.02
CA VAL A 184 4.73 -6.45 -21.16
C VAL A 184 4.36 -6.91 -19.76
N LEU A 185 3.47 -7.90 -19.64
CA LEU A 185 3.03 -8.43 -18.34
C LEU A 185 4.16 -9.13 -17.58
N CYS A 186 5.06 -9.82 -18.28
CA CYS A 186 6.24 -10.44 -17.68
C CYS A 186 7.15 -9.37 -17.05
N VAL A 187 7.43 -8.31 -17.81
CA VAL A 187 8.28 -7.22 -17.32
C VAL A 187 7.58 -6.44 -16.18
N ALA A 188 6.27 -6.21 -16.28
CA ALA A 188 5.47 -5.61 -15.20
C ALA A 188 5.56 -6.42 -13.90
N GLY A 189 5.47 -7.75 -13.98
CA GLY A 189 5.54 -8.62 -12.81
C GLY A 189 6.94 -8.62 -12.18
N LEU A 190 8.00 -8.61 -12.98
CA LEU A 190 9.38 -8.47 -12.45
C LEU A 190 9.59 -7.13 -11.75
N ALA A 191 9.08 -6.06 -12.34
CA ALA A 191 9.11 -4.73 -11.73
C ALA A 191 8.31 -4.66 -10.43
N GLY A 192 7.13 -5.28 -10.40
CA GLY A 192 6.30 -5.39 -9.21
C GLY A 192 7.01 -6.10 -8.06
N ILE A 193 7.78 -7.15 -8.34
CA ILE A 193 8.62 -7.82 -7.34
C ILE A 193 9.63 -6.84 -6.77
N ILE A 194 10.40 -6.14 -7.61
CA ILE A 194 11.40 -5.17 -7.15
C ILE A 194 10.72 -4.10 -6.27
N ASN A 195 9.58 -3.57 -6.70
CA ASN A 195 8.86 -2.52 -5.98
C ASN A 195 8.33 -2.98 -4.62
N LEU A 196 7.84 -4.23 -4.50
CA LEU A 196 7.43 -4.83 -3.22
C LEU A 196 8.56 -4.83 -2.18
N TRP A 197 9.78 -5.13 -2.60
CA TRP A 197 10.95 -5.15 -1.71
C TRP A 197 11.42 -3.74 -1.32
N VAL A 198 11.25 -2.76 -2.20
CA VAL A 198 11.53 -1.34 -1.90
C VAL A 198 10.55 -0.78 -0.86
N ILE A 199 9.26 -1.08 -1.00
CA ILE A 199 8.21 -0.58 -0.08
C ILE A 199 8.24 -1.28 1.29
N ARG A 200 8.82 -2.49 1.38
CA ARG A 200 8.91 -3.27 2.62
C ARG A 200 9.48 -2.47 3.80
N GLY A 201 10.59 -1.75 3.59
CA GLY A 201 11.25 -0.97 4.65
C GLY A 201 10.32 0.11 5.21
N PRO A 202 9.87 1.06 4.38
CA PRO A 202 8.91 2.11 4.79
C PRO A 202 7.62 1.55 5.39
N ALA A 203 7.12 0.41 4.91
CA ALA A 203 5.93 -0.22 5.46
C ALA A 203 6.14 -0.75 6.89
N ILE A 204 7.29 -1.38 7.16
CA ILE A 204 7.64 -1.86 8.50
C ILE A 204 7.76 -0.67 9.46
N GLU A 205 8.50 0.36 9.06
CA GLU A 205 8.67 1.57 9.87
C GLU A 205 7.33 2.24 10.15
N GLY A 206 6.49 2.42 9.14
CA GLY A 206 5.17 3.03 9.31
C GLY A 206 4.29 2.30 10.32
N VAL A 207 4.26 0.96 10.27
CA VAL A 207 3.50 0.15 11.23
C VAL A 207 4.09 0.21 12.63
N VAL A 208 5.42 0.09 12.76
CA VAL A 208 6.10 0.13 14.07
C VAL A 208 5.93 1.50 14.73
N THR A 209 6.15 2.59 13.99
CA THR A 209 5.93 3.95 14.48
C THR A 209 4.46 4.20 14.83
N GLY A 210 3.52 3.64 14.07
CA GLY A 210 2.10 3.67 14.41
C GLY A 210 1.81 3.03 15.77
N LEU A 211 2.38 1.84 16.02
CA LEU A 211 2.27 1.12 17.28
C LEU A 211 2.96 1.84 18.45
N GLU A 212 4.10 2.49 18.20
CA GLU A 212 4.81 3.30 19.20
C GLU A 212 3.99 4.49 19.70
N ARG A 213 3.08 5.04 18.87
CA ARG A 213 2.17 6.12 19.30
C ARG A 213 1.08 5.64 20.26
N ILE A 214 0.80 4.34 20.30
CA ILE A 214 -0.24 3.76 21.16
C ILE A 214 0.29 3.51 22.57
N GLU A 215 1.57 3.16 22.69
CA GLU A 215 2.24 2.87 23.95
C GLU A 215 2.06 3.98 25.03
N PRO A 216 2.26 5.28 24.75
CA PRO A 216 2.04 6.33 25.74
C PRO A 216 0.55 6.50 26.12
N VAL A 217 -0.38 6.19 25.22
CA VAL A 217 -1.83 6.23 25.52
C VAL A 217 -2.18 5.15 26.54
N LEU A 218 -1.68 3.92 26.30
CA LEU A 218 -1.89 2.80 27.21
C LEU A 218 -1.21 3.02 28.57
N GLU A 219 -0.01 3.61 28.57
CA GLU A 219 0.69 3.97 29.80
C GLU A 219 -0.06 5.05 30.60
N THR A 220 -0.63 6.04 29.91
CA THR A 220 -1.46 7.07 30.57
C THR A 220 -2.70 6.46 31.19
N ALA A 221 -3.36 5.52 30.51
CA ALA A 221 -4.52 4.80 31.01
C ALA A 221 -4.17 3.92 32.23
N ASP A 222 -3.09 3.15 32.16
CA ASP A 222 -2.57 2.32 33.26
C ASP A 222 -2.29 3.18 34.51
N ASN A 223 -1.55 4.27 34.34
CA ASN A 223 -1.26 5.21 35.42
C ASN A 223 -2.53 5.85 36.01
N ALA A 224 -3.53 6.17 35.18
CA ALA A 224 -4.81 6.70 35.65
C ALA A 224 -5.61 5.67 36.47
N LEU A 225 -5.66 4.40 36.02
CA LEU A 225 -6.34 3.30 36.71
C LEU A 225 -5.67 2.98 38.06
N VAL A 226 -4.34 2.94 38.09
CA VAL A 226 -3.57 2.76 39.35
C VAL A 226 -3.87 3.88 40.34
N ARG A 227 -3.89 5.14 39.88
CA ARG A 227 -4.24 6.30 40.73
C ARG A 227 -5.68 6.23 41.25
N ALA A 228 -6.64 5.85 40.42
CA ALA A 228 -8.03 5.71 40.84
C ALA A 228 -8.20 4.61 41.88
N ASN A 229 -7.56 3.46 41.66
CA ASN A 229 -7.62 2.35 42.61
C ASN A 229 -7.04 2.76 43.99
N ALA A 230 -5.92 3.49 43.98
CA ALA A 230 -5.36 4.07 45.21
C ALA A 230 -6.32 5.07 45.87
N SER A 231 -7.01 5.90 45.09
CA SER A 231 -8.00 6.85 45.61
C SER A 231 -9.22 6.14 46.24
N LEU A 232 -9.79 5.15 45.55
CA LEU A 232 -10.92 4.34 46.03
C LEU A 232 -10.60 3.64 47.35
N ARG A 233 -9.43 3.01 47.46
CA ARG A 233 -8.98 2.37 48.71
C ARG A 233 -8.86 3.37 49.86
N ARG A 234 -8.37 4.59 49.60
CA ARG A 234 -8.32 5.66 50.61
C ARG A 234 -9.72 6.08 51.04
N THR A 235 -10.66 6.26 50.11
CA THR A 235 -12.06 6.60 50.41
C THR A 235 -12.76 5.52 51.23
N ARG A 236 -12.59 4.24 50.88
CA ARG A 236 -13.11 3.12 51.68
C ARG A 236 -12.55 3.14 53.11
N GLY A 237 -11.26 3.39 53.27
CA GLY A 237 -10.66 3.57 54.59
C GLY A 237 -11.19 4.77 55.38
N TYR A 238 -11.76 5.80 54.74
CA TYR A 238 -12.51 6.85 55.44
C TYR A 238 -13.91 6.36 55.85
N VAL A 239 -14.63 5.67 54.96
CA VAL A 239 -15.96 5.10 55.26
C VAL A 239 -15.89 4.09 56.42
N GLU A 240 -14.92 3.19 56.42
CA GLU A 240 -14.70 2.19 57.48
C GLU A 240 -14.41 2.85 58.85
N ARG A 241 -13.61 3.92 58.84
CA ARG A 241 -13.35 4.71 60.08
C ARG A 241 -14.62 5.36 60.60
N VAL A 242 -15.46 5.89 59.71
CA VAL A 242 -16.76 6.48 60.08
C VAL A 242 -17.67 5.40 60.67
N GLU A 243 -17.80 4.25 60.01
CA GLU A 243 -18.61 3.12 60.49
C GLU A 243 -18.15 2.64 61.87
N THR A 244 -16.85 2.39 62.05
CA THR A 244 -16.27 1.96 63.33
C THR A 244 -16.56 2.96 64.44
N THR A 245 -16.43 4.26 64.14
CA THR A 245 -16.67 5.31 65.14
C THR A 245 -18.15 5.45 65.49
N VAL A 246 -19.05 5.24 64.51
CA VAL A 246 -20.51 5.29 64.70
C VAL A 246 -21.00 4.10 65.53
N VAL A 247 -20.46 2.90 65.31
CA VAL A 247 -20.76 1.72 66.12
C VAL A 247 -20.33 1.92 67.58
N GLN A 248 -19.10 2.40 67.80
CA GLN A 248 -18.60 2.74 69.14
C GLN A 248 -19.45 3.82 69.83
N LEU A 249 -19.95 4.80 69.09
CA LEU A 249 -20.90 5.77 69.62
C LEU A 249 -22.22 5.13 70.02
N GLY A 250 -22.77 4.20 69.25
CA GLY A 250 -24.00 3.49 69.63
C GLY A 250 -23.88 2.80 70.99
N GLU A 251 -22.69 2.28 71.32
CA GLU A 251 -22.39 1.60 72.58
C GLU A 251 -22.11 2.56 73.75
N SER A 252 -21.71 3.81 73.47
CA SER A 252 -21.21 4.79 74.49
C SER A 252 -21.82 6.21 74.35
N ALA A 253 -22.97 6.35 73.68
CA ALA A 253 -23.49 7.58 73.06
C ALA A 253 -23.64 8.78 74.00
N ALA A 254 -23.87 8.55 75.29
CA ALA A 254 -24.28 9.60 76.21
C ALA A 254 -23.16 10.59 76.59
N ASN A 255 -21.87 10.22 76.50
CA ASN A 255 -20.83 10.95 77.24
C ASN A 255 -19.67 11.54 76.42
N ASN A 256 -19.56 11.33 75.11
CA ASN A 256 -18.32 11.65 74.40
C ASN A 256 -18.46 12.64 73.23
N ARG A 257 -18.63 13.93 73.56
CA ARG A 257 -18.66 15.07 72.60
C ARG A 257 -17.40 15.16 71.72
N ILE A 258 -16.27 14.58 72.16
CA ILE A 258 -15.01 14.54 71.41
C ILE A 258 -15.16 13.65 70.17
N ILE A 259 -15.82 12.49 70.30
CA ILE A 259 -16.00 11.53 69.21
C ILE A 259 -16.90 12.13 68.10
N LEU A 260 -17.93 12.90 68.47
CA LEU A 260 -18.79 13.62 67.52
C LEU A 260 -18.03 14.65 66.66
N ARG A 261 -16.95 15.25 67.20
CA ARG A 261 -16.10 16.20 66.46
C ARG A 261 -15.17 15.49 65.48
N VAL A 262 -14.66 14.31 65.86
CA VAL A 262 -13.83 13.47 64.99
C VAL A 262 -14.62 12.97 63.79
N ILE A 263 -15.85 12.45 63.99
CA ILE A 263 -16.72 12.02 62.88
C ILE A 263 -17.03 13.19 61.94
N SER A 264 -17.36 14.37 62.48
CA SER A 264 -17.68 15.54 61.65
C SER A 264 -16.51 16.00 60.80
N ASN A 265 -15.28 15.98 61.33
CA ASN A 265 -14.10 16.29 60.52
C ASN A 265 -13.82 15.19 59.48
N THR A 266 -13.91 13.91 59.84
CA THR A 266 -13.64 12.81 58.90
C THR A 266 -14.70 12.73 57.79
N VAL A 267 -15.99 12.82 58.11
CA VAL A 267 -17.07 12.80 57.12
C VAL A 267 -17.11 14.11 56.33
N GLY A 268 -16.91 15.25 56.99
CA GLY A 268 -17.13 16.55 56.37
C GLY A 268 -16.01 17.04 55.47
N THR A 269 -14.75 17.01 55.92
CA THR A 269 -13.66 17.53 55.11
C THR A 269 -12.92 16.43 54.37
N GLN A 270 -12.77 15.24 54.96
CA GLN A 270 -11.93 14.19 54.36
C GLN A 270 -12.69 13.28 53.40
N LEU A 271 -13.87 12.78 53.79
CA LEU A 271 -14.65 11.86 52.95
C LEU A 271 -15.15 12.56 51.69
N VAL A 272 -15.82 13.72 51.82
CA VAL A 272 -16.33 14.49 50.67
C VAL A 272 -15.20 14.85 49.70
N GLN A 273 -14.05 15.32 50.19
CA GLN A 273 -12.92 15.62 49.30
C GLN A 273 -12.36 14.38 48.62
N SER A 274 -12.24 13.26 49.34
CA SER A 274 -11.77 12.01 48.72
C SER A 274 -12.72 11.52 47.62
N VAL A 275 -14.04 11.73 47.78
CA VAL A 275 -15.02 11.36 46.75
C VAL A 275 -14.93 12.30 45.53
N ILE A 276 -14.64 13.59 45.73
CA ILE A 276 -14.34 14.52 44.63
C ILE A 276 -13.06 14.12 43.88
N GLU A 277 -12.02 13.69 44.61
CA GLU A 277 -10.79 13.15 44.01
C GLU A 277 -11.09 11.89 43.17
N VAL A 278 -11.90 10.96 43.69
CA VAL A 278 -12.37 9.79 42.95
C VAL A 278 -13.13 10.19 41.69
N ALA A 279 -14.07 11.13 41.76
CA ALA A 279 -14.83 11.62 40.61
C ALA A 279 -13.94 12.22 39.52
N THR A 280 -12.98 13.05 39.94
CA THR A 280 -12.02 13.67 39.02
C THR A 280 -11.17 12.60 38.33
N THR A 281 -10.67 11.62 39.09
CA THR A 281 -9.81 10.55 38.56
C THR A 281 -10.57 9.61 37.64
N VAL A 282 -11.82 9.27 37.98
CA VAL A 282 -12.70 8.42 37.15
C VAL A 282 -13.09 9.11 35.84
N SER A 283 -13.34 10.42 35.86
CA SER A 283 -13.56 11.20 34.64
C SER A 283 -12.36 11.13 33.69
N GLN A 284 -11.15 11.29 34.23
CA GLN A 284 -9.89 11.14 33.46
C GLN A 284 -9.72 9.72 32.91
N ILE A 285 -10.13 8.69 33.66
CA ILE A 285 -10.16 7.31 33.15
C ILE A 285 -11.14 7.18 31.98
N GLY A 286 -12.32 7.81 32.05
CA GLY A 286 -13.30 7.78 30.95
C GLY A 286 -12.76 8.32 29.63
N GLU A 287 -11.96 9.38 29.66
CA GLU A 287 -11.25 9.88 28.48
C GLU A 287 -10.14 8.94 28.03
N ALA A 288 -9.32 8.45 28.97
CA ALA A 288 -8.20 7.55 28.69
C ALA A 288 -8.65 6.19 28.11
N VAL A 289 -9.76 5.63 28.61
CA VAL A 289 -10.33 4.37 28.11
C VAL A 289 -10.90 4.55 26.71
N ARG A 290 -11.58 5.66 26.40
CA ARG A 290 -12.04 5.95 25.03
C ARG A 290 -10.86 6.08 24.06
N ALA A 291 -9.83 6.84 24.44
CA ALA A 291 -8.62 6.95 23.64
C ALA A 291 -7.92 5.60 23.46
N THR A 292 -7.88 4.78 24.51
CA THR A 292 -7.35 3.42 24.47
C THR A 292 -8.18 2.53 23.54
N ASN A 293 -9.51 2.56 23.62
CA ASN A 293 -10.36 1.73 22.77
C ASN A 293 -10.15 2.05 21.28
N ASN A 294 -10.09 3.33 20.92
CA ASN A 294 -9.76 3.75 19.54
C ASN A 294 -8.38 3.24 19.09
N ALA A 295 -7.39 3.25 20.00
CA ALA A 295 -6.07 2.71 19.70
C ALA A 295 -6.09 1.18 19.55
N LEU A 296 -6.88 0.48 20.36
CA LEU A 296 -7.06 -0.98 20.27
C LEU A 296 -7.78 -1.40 19.00
N GLU A 297 -8.75 -0.63 18.52
CA GLU A 297 -9.36 -0.84 17.21
C GLU A 297 -8.33 -0.73 16.08
N THR A 298 -7.40 0.22 16.18
CA THR A 298 -6.29 0.35 15.23
C THR A 298 -5.38 -0.88 15.24
N ILE A 299 -5.11 -1.44 16.42
CA ILE A 299 -4.31 -2.67 16.57
C ILE A 299 -5.06 -3.88 16.00
N ASN A 300 -6.36 -4.00 16.28
CA ASN A 300 -7.20 -5.10 15.81
C ASN A 300 -7.46 -5.06 14.29
N ALA A 301 -7.18 -3.94 13.62
CA ALA A 301 -7.14 -3.90 12.16
C ALA A 301 -5.93 -4.66 11.58
N LEU A 302 -4.89 -4.94 12.39
CA LEU A 302 -3.75 -5.75 11.95
C LEU A 302 -4.11 -7.24 12.00
N PRO A 303 -3.93 -8.00 10.90
CA PRO A 303 -4.35 -9.40 10.82
C PRO A 303 -3.55 -10.35 11.74
N PHE A 304 -2.44 -9.87 12.29
CA PHE A 304 -1.53 -10.63 13.15
C PHE A 304 -1.54 -10.15 14.61
N ALA A 305 -2.33 -9.14 14.95
CA ALA A 305 -2.45 -8.64 16.30
C ALA A 305 -3.90 -8.81 16.79
N SER A 306 -4.05 -9.09 18.08
CA SER A 306 -5.35 -9.16 18.72
C SER A 306 -5.21 -8.63 20.12
N ALA A 307 -5.91 -7.54 20.40
CA ALA A 307 -5.94 -6.89 21.69
C ALA A 307 -7.38 -6.89 22.23
N PRO A 308 -7.57 -7.18 23.53
CA PRO A 308 -8.89 -7.19 24.14
C PRO A 308 -9.48 -5.78 24.10
N THR A 309 -10.65 -5.61 23.50
CA THR A 309 -11.37 -4.33 23.54
C THR A 309 -11.84 -4.05 24.97
N LEU A 310 -11.94 -2.77 25.31
CA LEU A 310 -12.43 -2.34 26.60
C LEU A 310 -13.96 -2.21 26.52
N PRO A 311 -14.75 -2.78 27.44
CA PRO A 311 -16.20 -2.61 27.42
C PRO A 311 -16.58 -1.13 27.54
N GLU A 312 -17.77 -0.77 27.08
CA GLU A 312 -18.30 0.59 27.24
C GLU A 312 -18.90 0.81 28.66
N GLU A 313 -18.48 0.03 29.66
CA GLU A 313 -19.00 0.11 31.03
C GLU A 313 -18.49 1.36 31.78
N VAL A 314 -17.58 2.14 31.18
CA VAL A 314 -17.02 3.32 31.85
C VAL A 314 -18.04 4.44 32.05
N SER A 315 -19.03 4.57 31.16
CA SER A 315 -20.15 5.51 31.37
C SER A 315 -20.92 5.16 32.64
N ALA A 316 -21.21 3.87 32.83
CA ALA A 316 -21.87 3.38 34.04
C ALA A 316 -21.04 3.65 35.30
N VAL A 317 -19.70 3.58 35.23
CA VAL A 317 -18.81 3.92 36.36
C VAL A 317 -18.82 5.43 36.66
N VAL A 318 -18.82 6.28 35.63
CA VAL A 318 -18.94 7.74 35.80
C VAL A 318 -20.26 8.10 36.48
N ASP A 319 -21.36 7.52 36.02
CA ASP A 319 -22.69 7.71 36.62
C ASP A 319 -22.70 7.22 38.08
N ARG A 320 -22.09 6.06 38.36
CA ARG A 320 -21.99 5.50 39.72
C ARG A 320 -21.21 6.40 40.67
N VAL A 321 -20.19 7.09 40.17
CA VAL A 321 -19.39 8.01 40.98
C VAL A 321 -20.15 9.31 41.25
N ALA A 322 -21.01 9.75 40.33
CA ALA A 322 -21.92 10.85 40.59
C ALA A 322 -22.92 10.49 41.71
N ASP A 323 -23.47 9.27 41.69
CA ASP A 323 -24.32 8.75 42.77
C ASP A 323 -23.54 8.70 44.10
N LEU A 324 -22.29 8.22 44.07
CA LEU A 324 -21.43 8.15 45.25
C LEU A 324 -21.21 9.53 45.89
N ARG A 325 -21.02 10.56 45.05
CA ARG A 325 -20.88 11.94 45.51
C ARG A 325 -22.15 12.43 46.20
N SER A 326 -23.31 12.19 45.58
CA SER A 326 -24.59 12.58 46.18
C SER A 326 -24.81 11.89 47.53
N GLU A 327 -24.49 10.60 47.64
CA GLU A 327 -24.63 9.85 48.89
C GLU A 327 -23.63 10.31 49.97
N ALA A 328 -22.41 10.72 49.58
CA ALA A 328 -21.42 11.28 50.51
C ALA A 328 -21.83 12.67 51.04
N GLU A 329 -22.41 13.52 50.20
CA GLU A 329 -22.98 14.81 50.59
C GLU A 329 -24.18 14.60 51.53
N ALA A 330 -25.07 13.66 51.22
CA ALA A 330 -26.20 13.31 52.08
C ALA A 330 -25.75 12.75 53.45
N LEU A 331 -24.71 11.91 53.47
CA LEU A 331 -24.11 11.42 54.71
C LEU A 331 -23.51 12.57 55.54
N HIS A 332 -22.86 13.54 54.90
CA HIS A 332 -22.33 14.72 55.57
C HIS A 332 -23.42 15.53 56.27
N ASP A 333 -24.52 15.84 55.58
CA ASP A 333 -25.65 16.58 56.14
C ASP A 333 -26.32 15.82 57.29
N ARG A 334 -26.40 14.48 57.17
CA ARG A 334 -26.95 13.65 58.24
C ARG A 334 -26.06 13.62 59.47
N VAL A 335 -24.74 13.54 59.31
CA VAL A 335 -23.79 13.60 60.42
C VAL A 335 -23.81 14.97 61.12
N ARG A 336 -24.08 16.05 60.37
CA ARG A 336 -24.27 17.39 60.94
C ARG A 336 -25.53 17.47 61.80
N THR A 337 -26.65 16.90 61.34
CA THR A 337 -27.89 16.83 62.13
C THR A 337 -27.79 15.87 63.31
N PHE A 338 -26.99 14.81 63.20
CA PHE A 338 -26.67 13.88 64.30
C PHE A 338 -26.04 14.59 65.52
N GLN A 339 -25.27 15.66 65.30
CA GLN A 339 -24.72 16.47 66.39
C GLN A 339 -25.80 17.26 67.17
N ALA A 340 -26.95 17.53 66.54
CA ALA A 340 -28.03 18.33 67.13
C ALA A 340 -29.05 17.47 67.90
N GLU A 341 -29.30 16.23 67.46
CA GLU A 341 -30.28 15.29 68.04
C GLU A 341 -29.68 13.88 68.12
N VAL A 342 -28.91 13.58 69.18
CA VAL A 342 -28.39 12.23 69.42
C VAL A 342 -29.56 11.33 69.86
N VAL A 343 -30.33 10.82 68.90
CA VAL A 343 -31.43 9.84 69.13
C VAL A 343 -31.07 8.53 68.42
N GLY A 344 -31.30 7.40 69.09
CA GLY A 344 -30.81 6.06 68.68
C GLY A 344 -31.17 5.62 67.24
N GLY A 345 -32.21 6.18 66.62
CA GLY A 345 -32.55 5.90 65.21
C GLY A 345 -31.53 6.42 64.19
N ALA A 346 -30.76 7.45 64.54
CA ALA A 346 -29.83 8.10 63.62
C ALA A 346 -28.51 7.31 63.41
N VAL A 347 -28.13 6.46 64.37
CA VAL A 347 -26.97 5.55 64.25
C VAL A 347 -27.24 4.51 63.15
N SER A 348 -28.40 3.86 63.19
CA SER A 348 -28.80 2.86 62.19
C SER A 348 -28.87 3.44 60.78
N GLU A 349 -29.26 4.71 60.65
CA GLU A 349 -29.33 5.39 59.35
C GLU A 349 -27.93 5.69 58.79
N VAL A 350 -27.01 6.22 59.63
CA VAL A 350 -25.63 6.47 59.25
C VAL A 350 -24.91 5.16 58.88
N THR A 351 -25.13 4.08 59.62
CA THR A 351 -24.62 2.74 59.29
C THR A 351 -25.19 2.24 57.94
N SER A 352 -26.48 2.40 57.68
CA SER A 352 -27.06 2.01 56.38
C SER A 352 -26.45 2.77 55.20
N ARG A 353 -26.18 4.07 55.36
CA ARG A 353 -25.58 4.92 54.31
C ARG A 353 -24.11 4.61 54.08
N THR A 354 -23.33 4.42 55.13
CA THR A 354 -21.93 4.00 55.04
C THR A 354 -21.79 2.64 54.35
N GLN A 355 -22.67 1.67 54.65
CA GLN A 355 -22.71 0.39 53.92
C GLN A 355 -23.06 0.54 52.44
N ARG A 356 -23.96 1.47 52.07
CA ARG A 356 -24.25 1.75 50.65
C ARG A 356 -23.04 2.34 49.93
N LEU A 357 -22.36 3.30 50.58
CA LEU A 357 -21.12 3.88 50.06
C LEU A 357 -20.03 2.81 49.89
N ASP A 358 -19.84 1.93 50.87
CA ASP A 358 -18.84 0.87 50.77
C ASP A 358 -19.13 -0.10 49.62
N ARG A 359 -20.40 -0.54 49.46
CA ARG A 359 -20.80 -1.41 48.33
C ARG A 359 -20.56 -0.73 46.99
N ALA A 360 -20.94 0.54 46.85
CA ALA A 360 -20.73 1.29 45.61
C ALA A 360 -19.23 1.46 45.31
N LEU A 361 -18.40 1.76 46.31
CA LEU A 361 -16.94 1.79 46.17
C LEU A 361 -16.37 0.42 45.77
N ALA A 362 -16.91 -0.67 46.29
CA ALA A 362 -16.52 -2.04 45.92
C ALA A 362 -16.79 -2.38 44.47
N GLU A 363 -17.97 -2.00 43.99
CA GLU A 363 -18.36 -2.20 42.60
C GLU A 363 -17.42 -1.42 41.67
N ILE A 364 -17.13 -0.15 42.00
CA ILE A 364 -16.22 0.70 41.21
C ILE A 364 -14.78 0.13 41.23
N GLU A 365 -14.30 -0.35 42.37
CA GLU A 365 -12.97 -0.98 42.50
C GLU A 365 -12.86 -2.25 41.66
N ALA A 366 -13.88 -3.12 41.69
CA ALA A 366 -13.92 -4.34 40.90
C ALA A 366 -13.94 -4.05 39.38
N VAL A 367 -14.66 -3.01 38.96
CA VAL A 367 -14.66 -2.57 37.56
C VAL A 367 -13.28 -2.01 37.16
N THR A 368 -12.73 -1.09 37.95
CA THR A 368 -11.41 -0.47 37.69
C THR A 368 -10.29 -1.51 37.60
N THR A 369 -10.34 -2.54 38.45
CA THR A 369 -9.37 -3.66 38.43
C THR A 369 -9.46 -4.47 37.13
N ARG A 370 -10.67 -4.78 36.66
CA ARG A 370 -10.88 -5.47 35.38
C ARG A 370 -10.36 -4.65 34.20
N TYR A 371 -10.56 -3.33 34.19
CA TYR A 371 -9.98 -2.46 33.18
C TYR A 371 -8.45 -2.47 33.22
N ASN A 372 -7.85 -2.45 34.42
CA ASN A 372 -6.40 -2.49 34.60
C ASN A 372 -5.79 -3.74 33.96
N GLU A 373 -6.37 -4.91 34.22
CA GLU A 373 -5.95 -6.17 33.61
C GLU A 373 -5.99 -6.13 32.07
N ARG A 374 -7.07 -5.57 31.49
CA ARG A 374 -7.20 -5.44 30.03
C ARG A 374 -6.21 -4.45 29.44
N VAL A 375 -5.92 -3.33 30.11
CA VAL A 375 -4.90 -2.36 29.65
C VAL A 375 -3.51 -3.00 29.68
N VAL A 376 -3.18 -3.80 30.69
CA VAL A 376 -1.92 -4.56 30.74
C VAL A 376 -1.84 -5.56 29.57
N GLN A 377 -2.90 -6.32 29.31
CA GLN A 377 -2.96 -7.24 28.17
C GLN A 377 -2.82 -6.51 26.83
N ALA A 378 -3.47 -5.35 26.68
CA ALA A 378 -3.35 -4.49 25.52
C ALA A 378 -1.90 -4.03 25.28
N ARG A 379 -1.18 -3.61 26.33
CA ARG A 379 0.25 -3.25 26.22
C ARG A 379 1.09 -4.43 25.74
N GLN A 380 0.84 -5.61 26.29
CA GLN A 380 1.53 -6.82 25.87
C GLN A 380 1.24 -7.16 24.40
N ALA A 381 -0.01 -7.00 23.95
CA ALA A 381 -0.40 -7.19 22.55
C ALA A 381 0.33 -6.20 21.62
N VAL A 382 0.46 -4.93 22.01
CA VAL A 382 1.26 -3.93 21.26
C VAL A 382 2.73 -4.35 21.17
N ALA A 383 3.32 -4.78 22.28
CA ALA A 383 4.71 -5.23 22.30
C ALA A 383 4.94 -6.43 21.36
N ILE A 384 4.04 -7.42 21.41
CA ILE A 384 4.09 -8.59 20.51
C ILE A 384 3.90 -8.14 19.06
N ALA A 385 2.94 -7.27 18.78
CA ALA A 385 2.68 -6.76 17.43
C ALA A 385 3.90 -6.02 16.86
N LYS A 386 4.61 -5.20 17.66
CA LYS A 386 5.85 -4.52 17.23
C LYS A 386 6.93 -5.52 16.83
N VAL A 387 7.10 -6.58 17.61
CA VAL A 387 8.12 -7.61 17.33
C VAL A 387 7.72 -8.46 16.11
N GLN A 388 6.44 -8.76 15.94
CA GLN A 388 5.97 -9.64 14.87
C GLN A 388 5.68 -8.92 13.54
N ALA A 389 5.43 -7.61 13.56
CA ALA A 389 5.12 -6.82 12.36
C ALA A 389 6.19 -6.97 11.25
N PRO A 390 7.51 -6.86 11.53
CA PRO A 390 8.54 -7.09 10.51
C PRO A 390 8.43 -8.46 9.85
N THR A 391 8.19 -9.51 10.65
CA THR A 391 8.10 -10.90 10.17
C THR A 391 6.88 -11.09 9.28
N TRP A 392 5.69 -10.67 9.72
CA TRP A 392 4.45 -10.82 8.94
C TRP A 392 4.46 -9.99 7.65
N ILE A 393 4.96 -8.76 7.70
CA ILE A 393 5.10 -7.93 6.49
C ILE A 393 6.09 -8.58 5.52
N THR A 394 7.20 -9.12 6.03
CA THR A 394 8.17 -9.84 5.19
C THR A 394 7.56 -11.09 4.56
N LEU A 395 6.80 -11.89 5.32
CA LEU A 395 6.08 -13.06 4.79
C LEU A 395 5.06 -12.66 3.73
N GLY A 396 4.31 -11.57 3.94
CA GLY A 396 3.40 -11.01 2.96
C GLY A 396 4.11 -10.58 1.67
N VAL A 397 5.24 -9.90 1.79
CA VAL A 397 6.09 -9.48 0.64
C VAL A 397 6.64 -10.70 -0.12
N ILE A 398 7.08 -11.74 0.60
CA ILE A 398 7.53 -12.99 -0.02
C ILE A 398 6.37 -13.68 -0.76
N GLY A 399 5.21 -13.80 -0.12
CA GLY A 399 4.02 -14.40 -0.74
C GLY A 399 3.57 -13.66 -1.99
N ALA A 400 3.52 -12.32 -1.94
CA ALA A 400 3.23 -11.48 -3.09
C ALA A 400 4.29 -11.62 -4.20
N SER A 401 5.57 -11.72 -3.82
CA SER A 401 6.68 -11.95 -4.77
C SER A 401 6.56 -13.30 -5.46
N LEU A 402 6.18 -14.37 -4.73
CA LEU A 402 5.95 -15.70 -5.30
C LEU A 402 4.75 -15.69 -6.25
N ALA A 403 3.65 -15.01 -5.88
CA ALA A 403 2.48 -14.89 -6.75
C ALA A 403 2.81 -14.12 -8.04
N LEU A 404 3.55 -13.02 -7.95
CA LEU A 404 4.03 -12.28 -9.13
C LEU A 404 5.02 -13.12 -9.93
N GLY A 405 5.93 -13.85 -9.29
CA GLY A 405 6.88 -14.76 -9.95
C GLY A 405 6.17 -15.90 -10.69
N TRP A 406 5.10 -16.45 -10.11
CA TRP A 406 4.25 -17.41 -10.78
C TRP A 406 3.56 -16.80 -12.00
N LEU A 407 3.04 -15.58 -11.86
CA LEU A 407 2.39 -14.86 -12.96
C LEU A 407 3.38 -14.56 -14.09
N THR A 408 4.60 -14.10 -13.80
CA THR A 408 5.64 -13.85 -14.81
C THR A 408 6.06 -15.14 -15.51
N PHE A 409 6.17 -16.25 -14.77
CA PHE A 409 6.44 -17.57 -15.33
C PHE A 409 5.32 -18.04 -16.27
N ALA A 410 4.06 -17.88 -15.87
CA ALA A 410 2.92 -18.20 -16.73
C ALA A 410 2.92 -17.36 -18.02
N GLN A 411 3.29 -16.07 -17.92
CA GLN A 411 3.45 -15.23 -19.12
C GLN A 411 4.58 -15.75 -20.02
N ALA A 412 5.73 -16.16 -19.47
CA ALA A 412 6.80 -16.74 -20.29
C ALA A 412 6.33 -17.98 -21.09
N ILE A 413 5.46 -18.82 -20.52
CA ILE A 413 4.85 -19.95 -21.25
C ILE A 413 3.94 -19.46 -22.39
N VAL A 414 3.08 -18.47 -22.12
CA VAL A 414 2.20 -17.87 -23.14
C VAL A 414 3.04 -17.29 -24.29
N PHE A 415 4.14 -16.63 -23.98
CA PHE A 415 5.08 -16.12 -24.95
C PHE A 415 5.67 -17.24 -25.82
N LEU A 416 6.14 -18.35 -25.22
CA LEU A 416 6.68 -19.50 -25.95
C LEU A 416 5.61 -20.20 -26.81
N TYR A 417 4.38 -20.28 -26.34
CA TYR A 417 3.29 -20.85 -27.12
C TYR A 417 2.93 -19.95 -28.31
N ALA A 418 2.79 -18.64 -28.09
CA ALA A 418 2.54 -17.65 -29.12
C ALA A 418 3.66 -17.65 -30.18
N TRP A 419 4.91 -17.81 -29.75
CA TRP A 419 6.09 -17.97 -30.61
C TRP A 419 5.94 -19.16 -31.56
N SER A 420 5.55 -20.33 -31.04
CA SER A 420 5.33 -21.52 -31.86
C SER A 420 4.18 -21.33 -32.87
N LEU A 421 3.13 -20.62 -32.46
CA LEU A 421 1.92 -20.41 -33.26
C LEU A 421 2.13 -19.41 -34.40
N ALA A 422 3.03 -18.44 -34.23
CA ALA A 422 3.41 -17.47 -35.26
C ALA A 422 4.14 -18.10 -36.46
N GLY A 423 4.53 -19.38 -36.36
CA GLY A 423 5.12 -20.16 -37.44
C GLY A 423 6.64 -20.07 -37.54
N PHE A 424 7.31 -19.74 -36.43
CA PHE A 424 8.77 -19.74 -36.34
C PHE A 424 9.32 -21.15 -36.07
N ARG A 425 10.54 -21.44 -36.56
CA ARG A 425 11.25 -22.68 -36.20
C ARG A 425 11.45 -22.71 -34.67
N PRO A 426 11.21 -23.85 -33.99
CA PRO A 426 11.42 -23.95 -32.54
C PRO A 426 12.88 -23.66 -32.20
N LEU A 427 13.11 -22.78 -31.22
CA LEU A 427 14.44 -22.36 -30.74
C LEU A 427 15.27 -23.54 -30.18
N PHE A 428 14.61 -24.63 -29.81
CA PHE A 428 15.23 -25.84 -29.26
C PHE A 428 14.79 -27.08 -30.06
N ARG A 429 15.42 -27.30 -31.22
CA ARG A 429 15.49 -28.65 -31.81
C ARG A 429 16.94 -28.90 -32.21
N GLY A 430 17.58 -29.82 -31.49
CA GLY A 430 18.88 -30.37 -31.84
C GLY A 430 18.87 -30.98 -33.24
N ALA A 431 20.07 -31.04 -33.83
CA ALA A 431 20.38 -31.36 -35.22
C ALA A 431 19.53 -32.49 -35.84
N PRO A 432 19.22 -32.40 -37.16
CA PRO A 432 18.61 -33.51 -37.86
C PRO A 432 19.56 -34.72 -37.80
N VAL A 433 19.09 -35.82 -37.20
CA VAL A 433 19.72 -37.13 -37.35
C VAL A 433 19.64 -37.46 -38.83
N GLY A 434 20.80 -37.43 -39.50
CA GLY A 434 20.92 -37.81 -40.90
C GLY A 434 20.57 -39.28 -41.05
N TYR A 435 19.41 -39.56 -41.64
CA TYR A 435 19.11 -40.88 -42.16
C TYR A 435 19.70 -40.94 -43.57
N SER A 436 20.81 -41.67 -43.74
CA SER A 436 21.34 -42.03 -45.06
C SER A 436 20.50 -43.19 -45.60
N PRO A 437 19.82 -43.04 -46.74
CA PRO A 437 19.11 -44.14 -47.38
C PRO A 437 20.00 -44.71 -48.47
N ASP A 438 21.09 -45.38 -48.12
CA ASP A 438 21.80 -46.23 -49.07
C ASP A 438 22.23 -47.51 -48.35
N GLY A 439 21.35 -48.51 -48.42
CA GLY A 439 21.78 -49.89 -48.41
C GLY A 439 22.28 -50.26 -49.80
N ARG A 440 23.60 -50.30 -49.97
CA ARG A 440 24.32 -51.25 -50.82
C ARG A 440 25.71 -51.50 -50.26
#